data_AF-A0A533SFT5-F1
#
_entry.id   AF-A0A533SFT5-F1
#
_cell.length_a   1.000
_cell.length_b   1.000
_cell.length_c   1.000
_cell.angle_alpha   90.00
_cell.angle_beta   90.00
_cell.angle_gamma   90.00
#
_symmetry.space_group_name_H-M   'P 1'
#
loop_
_entity.id
_entity.type
_entity.pdbx_description
1 polymer ?
#
loop_
_entity_poly.entity_id
_entity_poly.type
_entity_poly.pdbx_seq_one_letter_code
_entity_poly.pdbx_strand_id
1 'polypeptide(L)'
;MTFLEIYGLGLAAIMALMIVLWLVSLVLKNSSIVDSFWGPGFVLAAWMYYLLTPDGFSARKLLICTLVTIWGLRLAIHIAIRNWGKPEDFRYQKWRNENGSSW
;
A
#
# COMPACT_ATOMS: atom_id res chain seq x y z
N MET A 1 -8.91 9.17 21.68
CA MET A 1 -7.53 8.64 21.57
C MET A 1 -6.57 9.81 21.51
N THR A 2 -5.40 9.66 22.11
CA THR A 2 -4.34 10.65 22.03
C THR A 2 -3.73 10.67 20.62
N PHE A 3 -2.99 11.73 20.31
CA PHE A 3 -2.23 11.82 19.06
C PHE A 3 -1.34 10.59 18.86
N LEU A 4 -0.53 10.24 19.85
CA LEU A 4 0.41 9.12 19.76
C LEU A 4 -0.28 7.77 19.53
N GLU A 5 -1.44 7.54 20.13
CA GLU A 5 -2.24 6.32 19.90
C GLU A 5 -2.68 6.20 18.44
N ILE A 6 -3.22 7.29 17.86
CA ILE A 6 -3.74 7.29 16.48
C ILE A 6 -2.61 7.01 15.48
N TYR A 7 -1.49 7.72 15.60
CA TYR A 7 -0.35 7.53 14.72
C TYR A 7 0.36 6.20 14.98
N GLY A 8 0.37 5.71 16.22
CA GLY A 8 0.90 4.39 16.57
C GLY A 8 0.11 3.26 15.91
N LEU A 9 -1.24 3.33 15.96
CA LEU A 9 -2.11 2.38 15.26
C LEU A 9 -1.89 2.44 13.74
N GLY A 10 -1.72 3.64 13.19
CA GLY A 10 -1.45 3.78 11.76
C GLY A 10 -0.11 3.23 11.32
N LEU A 11 0.94 3.45 12.11
CA LEU A 11 2.25 2.83 11.90
C LEU A 11 2.14 1.30 11.95
N ALA A 12 1.48 0.76 12.98
CA ALA A 12 1.31 -0.67 13.15
C ALA A 12 0.56 -1.31 11.97
N ALA A 13 -0.52 -0.68 11.50
CA ALA A 13 -1.31 -1.16 10.37
C ALA A 13 -0.49 -1.17 9.06
N ILE A 14 0.24 -0.09 8.77
CA ILE A 14 1.08 -0.02 7.56
C ILE A 14 2.27 -0.97 7.65
N MET A 15 2.93 -1.07 8.81
CA MET A 15 4.00 -2.04 9.02
C MET A 15 3.52 -3.47 8.80
N ALA A 16 2.37 -3.83 9.38
CA ALA A 16 1.79 -5.16 9.18
C ALA A 16 1.51 -5.43 7.70
N LEU A 17 0.92 -4.47 6.98
CA LEU A 17 0.68 -4.57 5.54
C LEU A 17 2.01 -4.76 4.77
N MET A 18 3.04 -3.98 5.07
CA MET A 18 4.34 -4.06 4.40
C MET A 18 5.06 -5.38 4.69
N ILE A 19 4.99 -5.89 5.92
CA ILE A 19 5.54 -7.20 6.29
C ILE A 19 4.83 -8.32 5.52
N VAL A 20 3.51 -8.30 5.47
CA VAL A 20 2.73 -9.29 4.70
C VAL A 20 3.11 -9.23 3.22
N LEU A 21 3.19 -8.03 2.63
CA LEU A 21 3.59 -7.87 1.24
C LEU A 21 5.01 -8.36 0.97
N TRP A 22 5.93 -8.11 1.88
CA TRP A 22 7.28 -8.64 1.78
C TRP A 22 7.30 -10.17 1.84
N LEU A 23 6.59 -10.79 2.78
CA LEU A 23 6.50 -12.26 2.83
C LEU A 23 5.89 -12.84 1.55
N VAL A 24 4.84 -12.20 1.02
CA VAL A 24 4.23 -12.59 -0.26
C VAL A 24 5.21 -12.40 -1.42
N SER A 25 6.01 -11.34 -1.43
CA SER A 25 6.99 -11.09 -2.50
C SER A 25 8.10 -12.13 -2.51
N LEU A 26 8.50 -12.65 -1.34
CA LEU A 26 9.46 -13.76 -1.22
C LEU A 26 8.90 -15.05 -1.83
N VAL A 27 7.64 -15.39 -1.53
CA VAL A 27 6.97 -16.60 -2.07
C VAL A 27 6.78 -16.48 -3.59
N LEU A 28 6.33 -15.32 -4.07
CA LEU A 28 6.14 -15.05 -5.50
C LEU A 28 7.45 -14.80 -6.26
N LYS A 29 8.58 -14.66 -5.55
CA LYS A 29 9.87 -14.18 -6.08
C LYS A 29 9.72 -12.94 -6.95
N ASN A 30 8.84 -12.03 -6.54
CA ASN A 30 8.46 -10.87 -7.32
C ASN A 30 8.25 -9.67 -6.39
N SER A 31 9.27 -8.82 -6.28
CA SER A 31 9.23 -7.61 -5.46
C SER A 31 8.37 -6.50 -6.08
N SER A 32 8.04 -6.59 -7.37
CA SER A 32 7.22 -5.57 -8.05
C SER A 32 5.76 -5.53 -7.59
N ILE A 33 5.30 -6.53 -6.83
CA ILE A 33 3.93 -6.54 -6.30
C ILE A 33 3.66 -5.33 -5.38
N VAL A 34 4.69 -4.81 -4.69
CA VAL A 34 4.54 -3.67 -3.79
C VAL A 34 4.03 -2.42 -4.52
N ASP A 35 4.37 -2.29 -5.81
CA ASP A 35 3.97 -1.14 -6.63
C ASP A 35 2.44 -1.05 -6.79
N SER A 36 1.76 -2.20 -6.93
CA SER A 36 0.29 -2.27 -6.99
C SER A 36 -0.37 -1.96 -5.64
N PHE A 37 0.33 -2.17 -4.53
CA PHE A 37 -0.22 -2.05 -3.18
C PHE A 37 -0.05 -0.67 -2.54
N TRP A 38 0.69 0.25 -3.16
CA TRP A 38 0.72 1.65 -2.72
C TRP A 38 -0.67 2.27 -2.64
N GLY A 39 -1.45 2.16 -3.73
CA GLY A 39 -2.82 2.68 -3.77
C GLY A 39 -3.69 2.14 -2.61
N PRO A 40 -3.84 0.82 -2.47
CA PRO A 40 -4.58 0.19 -1.37
C PRO A 40 -4.05 0.57 0.02
N GLY A 41 -2.73 0.72 0.19
CA GLY A 41 -2.13 1.19 1.44
C GLY A 41 -2.61 2.58 1.84
N PHE A 42 -2.71 3.52 0.89
CA PHE A 42 -3.28 4.85 1.14
C PHE A 42 -4.79 4.79 1.42
N VAL A 43 -5.53 3.91 0.74
CA VAL A 43 -6.96 3.69 1.01
C VAL A 43 -7.16 3.18 2.43
N LEU A 44 -6.39 2.18 2.85
CA LEU A 44 -6.40 1.66 4.21
C LEU A 44 -6.14 2.78 5.24
N ALA A 45 -5.08 3.57 5.04
CA ALA A 45 -4.75 4.68 5.93
C ALA A 45 -5.88 5.72 6.00
N ALA A 46 -6.43 6.12 4.85
CA ALA A 46 -7.51 7.11 4.79
C ALA A 46 -8.74 6.68 5.59
N TRP A 47 -9.21 5.44 5.39
CA TRP A 47 -10.38 4.91 6.11
C TRP A 47 -10.09 4.66 7.58
N MET A 48 -8.91 4.17 7.92
CA MET A 48 -8.52 3.99 9.31
C MET A 48 -8.49 5.34 10.04
N TYR A 49 -7.86 6.39 9.50
CA TYR A 49 -7.88 7.71 10.13
C TYR A 49 -9.29 8.31 10.17
N TYR A 50 -10.11 8.09 9.14
CA TYR A 50 -11.51 8.50 9.15
C TYR A 50 -12.27 7.95 10.38
N LEU A 51 -12.09 6.66 10.68
CA LEU A 51 -12.72 5.96 11.79
C LEU A 51 -12.12 6.34 13.16
N LEU A 52 -10.80 6.51 13.23
CA LEU A 52 -10.08 6.82 14.46
C LEU A 52 -10.26 8.29 14.92
N THR A 53 -10.69 9.18 14.03
CA THR A 53 -10.86 10.62 14.30
C THR A 53 -12.30 11.08 14.07
N PRO A 54 -13.31 10.63 14.83
CA PRO A 54 -14.72 10.87 14.53
C PRO A 54 -15.11 12.36 14.45
N ASP A 55 -14.38 13.21 15.15
CA ASP A 55 -14.62 14.65 15.20
C ASP A 55 -14.34 15.38 13.87
N GLY A 56 -14.93 16.57 13.75
CA GLY A 56 -14.73 17.49 12.62
C GLY A 56 -15.78 17.36 11.51
N PHE A 57 -15.50 18.01 10.38
CA PHE A 57 -16.47 18.12 9.29
C PHE A 57 -16.55 16.84 8.45
N SER A 58 -17.53 15.99 8.79
CA SER A 58 -17.72 14.64 8.24
C SER A 58 -17.81 14.60 6.71
N ALA A 59 -18.50 15.55 6.08
CA ALA A 59 -18.66 15.57 4.63
C ALA A 59 -17.32 15.74 3.89
N ARG A 60 -16.43 16.60 4.39
CA ARG A 60 -15.08 16.78 3.83
C ARG A 60 -14.23 15.52 4.01
N LYS A 61 -14.28 14.90 5.18
CA LYS A 61 -13.52 13.67 5.43
C LYS A 61 -13.98 12.55 4.50
N LEU A 62 -15.29 12.40 4.32
CA LEU A 62 -15.87 11.39 3.42
C LEU A 62 -15.50 11.68 1.96
N LEU A 63 -15.54 12.94 1.53
CA LEU A 63 -15.08 13.34 0.20
C LEU A 63 -13.63 12.93 -0.05
N ILE A 64 -12.72 13.22 0.91
CA ILE A 64 -11.30 12.84 0.81
C ILE A 64 -11.16 11.32 0.74
N CYS A 65 -11.84 10.57 1.62
CA CYS A 65 -11.78 9.10 1.61
C CYS A 65 -12.25 8.52 0.29
N THR A 66 -13.35 9.04 -0.28
CA THR A 66 -13.87 8.63 -1.58
C THR A 66 -12.88 8.93 -2.70
N LEU A 67 -12.30 10.13 -2.75
CA LEU A 67 -11.31 10.51 -3.76
C LEU A 67 -10.05 9.64 -3.67
N VAL A 68 -9.53 9.41 -2.47
CA VAL A 68 -8.38 8.53 -2.23
C VAL A 68 -8.70 7.08 -2.62
N THR A 69 -9.92 6.61 -2.33
CA THR A 69 -10.38 5.27 -2.72
C THR A 69 -10.40 5.12 -4.24
N ILE A 70 -11.02 6.06 -4.95
CA ILE A 70 -11.09 6.04 -6.41
C ILE A 70 -9.68 6.08 -7.01
N TRP A 71 -8.84 7.02 -6.56
CA TRP A 71 -7.47 7.17 -7.04
C TRP A 71 -6.62 5.93 -6.75
N GLY A 72 -6.68 5.42 -5.52
CA GLY A 72 -5.86 4.31 -5.04
C GLY A 72 -6.22 3.00 -5.73
N LEU A 73 -7.52 2.72 -5.87
CA LEU A 73 -7.99 1.54 -6.61
C LEU A 73 -7.67 1.66 -8.10
N ARG A 74 -7.87 2.83 -8.72
CA ARG A 74 -7.49 3.05 -10.12
C ARG A 74 -6.00 2.79 -10.35
N LEU A 75 -5.13 3.27 -9.46
CA LEU A 75 -3.69 3.04 -9.52
C LEU A 75 -3.36 1.55 -9.38
N ALA A 76 -3.94 0.89 -8.37
CA ALA A 76 -3.72 -0.54 -8.10
C ALA A 76 -4.10 -1.40 -9.31
N ILE A 77 -5.31 -1.18 -9.82
CA ILE A 77 -5.87 -1.90 -10.97
C ILE A 77 -5.02 -1.64 -12.22
N HIS A 78 -4.64 -0.37 -12.48
CA HIS A 78 -3.81 -0.04 -13.62
C HIS A 78 -2.46 -0.78 -13.59
N ILE A 79 -1.77 -0.78 -12.46
CA ILE A 79 -0.48 -1.47 -12.32
C ILE A 79 -0.68 -2.99 -12.38
N ALA A 80 -1.71 -3.53 -11.72
CA ALA A 80 -2.00 -4.95 -11.72
C ALA A 80 -2.29 -5.46 -13.15
N ILE A 81 -3.09 -4.75 -13.93
CA ILE A 81 -3.37 -5.07 -15.34
C ILE A 81 -2.08 -4.95 -16.16
N ARG A 82 -1.31 -3.86 -15.98
CA ARG A 82 -0.07 -3.63 -16.72
C ARG A 82 0.96 -4.74 -16.51
N ASN A 83 1.00 -5.29 -15.30
CA ASN A 83 1.96 -6.31 -14.89
C ASN A 83 1.38 -7.74 -14.97
N TRP A 84 0.12 -7.90 -15.40
CA TRP A 84 -0.53 -9.20 -15.47
C TRP A 84 0.16 -10.12 -16.47
N GLY A 85 0.49 -11.34 -16.05
CA GLY A 85 1.15 -12.35 -16.88
C GLY A 85 2.61 -12.03 -17.25
N LYS A 86 3.18 -10.95 -16.69
CA LYS A 86 4.59 -10.60 -16.90
C LYS A 86 5.44 -11.14 -15.74
N PRO A 87 6.70 -11.51 -16.01
CA PRO A 87 7.66 -11.76 -14.93
C PRO A 87 7.88 -10.48 -14.11
N GLU A 88 8.67 -10.58 -13.04
CA GLU A 88 9.06 -9.43 -12.20
C GLU A 88 9.46 -8.21 -13.04
N ASP A 89 9.04 -7.00 -12.67
CA ASP A 89 9.38 -5.76 -13.39
C ASP A 89 10.90 -5.62 -13.56
N PHE A 90 11.34 -5.17 -14.74
CA PHE A 90 12.74 -5.11 -15.15
C PHE A 90 13.64 -4.38 -14.14
N ARG A 91 13.11 -3.40 -13.40
CA ARG A 91 13.86 -2.66 -12.37
C ARG A 91 14.26 -3.58 -11.23
N TYR A 92 13.32 -4.38 -10.73
CA TYR A 92 13.55 -5.31 -9.64
C TYR A 92 14.42 -6.48 -10.10
N GLN A 93 14.27 -6.95 -11.35
CA GLN A 93 15.19 -7.94 -11.91
C GLN A 93 16.63 -7.41 -11.99
N LYS A 94 16.81 -6.16 -12.44
CA LYS A 94 18.12 -5.52 -12.52
C LYS A 94 18.76 -5.42 -11.14
N TRP A 95 18.02 -4.93 -10.14
CA TRP A 95 18.53 -4.84 -8.76
C TRP A 95 18.83 -6.21 -8.16
N ARG A 96 18.01 -7.23 -8.45
CA ARG A 96 18.29 -8.62 -8.06
C ARG A 96 19.61 -9.11 -8.66
N ASN A 97 19.86 -8.82 -9.93
CA ASN A 97 21.11 -9.22 -10.59
C ASN A 97 22.32 -8.46 -10.05
N GLU A 98 22.16 -7.17 -9.72
CA GLU A 98 23.24 -6.34 -9.13
C GLU A 98 23.59 -6.76 -7.70
N ASN A 99 22.61 -7.23 -6.92
CA ASN A 99 22.83 -7.66 -5.52
C ASN A 99 23.09 -9.17 -5.38
N GLY A 100 22.80 -9.98 -6.40
CA GLY A 100 23.14 -11.41 -6.41
C GLY A 100 22.57 -12.17 -5.20
N SER A 101 23.46 -12.72 -4.37
CA SER A 101 23.09 -13.51 -3.19
C SER A 101 22.58 -12.70 -2.00
N SER A 102 22.69 -11.35 -2.04
CA SER A 102 22.18 -10.47 -0.97
C SER A 102 20.80 -9.87 -1.29
N TRP A 103 20.14 -10.35 -2.34
CA TRP A 103 18.78 -9.96 -2.72
C TRP A 103 17.71 -10.82 -2.04
#